data_AF-A0A1V4YR35-F1
#
_entry.id   AF-A0A1V4YR35-F1
#
_cell.length_a   1.000
_cell.length_b   1.000
_cell.length_c   1.000
_cell.angle_alpha   90.00
_cell.angle_beta   90.00
_cell.angle_gamma   90.00
#
_symmetry.space_group_name_H-M   'P 1'
#
loop_
_entity.id
_entity.type
_entity.pdbx_description
1 polymer ?
#
loop_
_entity_poly.entity_id
_entity_poly.type
_entity_poly.pdbx_seq_one_letter_code
_entity_poly.pdbx_strand_id
1 'polypeptide(L)' 'MRSLKEVYGYVFDGKIYDIGNTVEWLKSSIEIALKDENVKYELKQYLKELLNE' A
#
# COMPACT_ATOMS: atom_id res chain seq x y z
N MET A 1 17.37 33.51 -2.01
CA MET A 1 16.45 32.52 -1.41
C MET A 1 16.28 32.86 0.06
N ARG A 2 15.05 33.01 0.57
CA ARG A 2 14.82 33.25 2.00
C ARG A 2 14.89 31.90 2.74
N SER A 3 15.78 31.79 3.71
CA SER A 3 15.89 30.64 4.61
C SER A 3 14.74 30.69 5.62
N LEU A 4 14.03 29.58 5.81
CA LEU A 4 13.08 29.45 6.92
C LEU A 4 13.85 29.51 8.24
N LYS A 5 13.29 30.20 9.25
CA LYS A 5 13.93 30.35 10.57
C LYS A 5 14.04 29.02 11.31
N GLU A 6 13.05 28.16 11.17
CA GLU A 6 12.99 26.83 11.81
C GLU A 6 12.23 25.86 10.90
N VAL A 7 12.64 24.59 10.90
CA VAL A 7 12.01 23.49 10.14
C VAL A 7 11.72 22.37 11.12
N TYR A 8 10.50 21.85 11.08
CA TYR A 8 10.02 20.79 11.96
C TYR A 8 9.68 19.54 11.15
N GLY A 9 9.97 18.37 11.72
CA GLY A 9 9.61 17.07 11.15
C GLY A 9 8.98 16.19 12.21
N TYR A 10 8.03 15.35 11.80
CA TYR A 10 7.36 14.38 12.66
C TYR A 10 7.53 12.98 12.07
N VAL A 11 8.03 12.06 12.89
CA VAL A 11 8.06 10.64 12.57
C VAL A 11 6.77 10.05 13.09
N PHE A 12 5.86 9.68 12.18
CA PHE A 12 4.64 9.00 12.55
C PHE A 12 4.87 7.48 12.60
N ASP A 13 4.09 6.82 13.45
CA ASP A 13 4.02 5.37 13.50
C ASP A 13 2.85 4.91 12.64
N GLY A 14 3.15 4.33 11.49
CA GLY A 14 2.15 3.92 10.52
C GLY A 14 2.79 3.36 9.25
N LYS A 15 1.95 2.79 8.38
CA LYS A 15 2.40 2.27 7.10
C LYS A 15 2.18 3.29 6.00
N ILE A 16 3.24 3.55 5.23
CA ILE A 16 3.19 4.37 4.03
C ILE A 16 3.06 3.44 2.83
N TYR A 17 2.08 3.73 1.98
CA TYR A 17 1.94 3.08 0.69
C TYR A 17 2.49 4.02 -0.38
N ASP A 18 3.53 3.59 -1.08
CA ASP A 18 4.08 4.35 -2.20
C ASP A 18 3.24 4.10 -3.45
N ILE A 19 2.53 5.14 -3.89
CA ILE A 19 1.70 5.12 -5.10
C ILE A 19 2.42 5.69 -6.33
N GLY A 20 3.65 6.16 -6.17
CA GLY A 20 4.47 6.72 -7.26
C GLY A 20 5.14 5.64 -8.11
N ASN A 21 5.27 4.42 -7.60
CA ASN A 21 5.76 3.27 -8.34
C ASN A 21 4.62 2.28 -8.62
N THR A 22 4.46 1.86 -9.88
CA THR A 22 3.39 0.96 -10.31
C THR A 22 3.37 -0.36 -9.53
N VAL A 23 4.54 -0.96 -9.28
CA VAL A 23 4.63 -2.24 -8.56
C VAL A 23 4.24 -2.06 -7.09
N GLU A 24 4.72 -1.00 -6.44
CA GLU A 24 4.37 -0.71 -5.06
C GLU A 24 2.89 -0.34 -4.91
N TRP A 25 2.32 0.37 -5.88
CA TRP A 25 0.89 0.64 -5.94
C TRP A 25 0.05 -0.65 -6.03
N LEU A 26 0.44 -1.60 -6.88
CA LEU A 26 -0.25 -2.90 -7.01
C LEU A 26 -0.18 -3.70 -5.71
N LYS A 27 1.01 -3.80 -5.09
CA LYS A 27 1.19 -4.48 -3.80
C LYS A 27 0.32 -3.86 -2.71
N SER A 28 0.32 -2.53 -2.63
CA SER A 28 -0.49 -1.77 -1.67
C SER A 28 -1.98 -2.05 -1.86
N SER A 29 -2.44 -2.04 -3.12
CA SER A 29 -3.84 -2.30 -3.46
C SER A 29 -4.28 -3.72 -3.09
N ILE A 30 -3.45 -4.73 -3.39
CA ILE A 30 -3.71 -6.12 -3.01
C ILE A 30 -3.74 -6.27 -1.48
N GLU A 31 -2.79 -5.67 -0.77
CA GLU A 31 -2.76 -5.73 0.70
C GLU A 31 -4.00 -5.11 1.33
N ILE A 32 -4.43 -3.95 0.84
CA ILE A 32 -5.63 -3.27 1.34
C ILE A 32 -6.87 -4.13 1.07
N ALA A 33 -7.01 -4.67 -0.14
CA ALA A 33 -8.15 -5.52 -0.50
C ALA A 33 -8.21 -6.82 0.34
N LEU A 34 -7.07 -7.39 0.71
CA LEU A 34 -7.01 -8.57 1.57
C LEU A 34 -7.38 -8.30 3.04
N LYS A 35 -7.46 -7.04 3.47
CA LYS A 35 -7.95 -6.65 4.80
C LYS A 35 -9.47 -6.50 4.85
N ASP A 36 -10.15 -6.38 3.70
CA ASP A 36 -11.61 -6.28 3.62
C ASP A 36 -12.24 -7.67 3.66
N GLU A 37 -13.06 -7.96 4.67
CA GLU A 37 -13.72 -9.25 4.86
C GLU A 37 -14.62 -9.65 3.67
N ASN A 38 -15.19 -8.69 2.94
CA ASN A 38 -16.06 -8.95 1.80
C ASN A 38 -15.27 -9.34 0.54
N VAL A 39 -14.06 -8.80 0.38
CA VAL A 39 -13.25 -8.94 -0.84
C VAL A 39 -12.15 -9.98 -0.69
N LYS A 40 -11.62 -10.15 0.54
CA LYS A 40 -10.43 -10.98 0.79
C LYS A 40 -10.57 -12.42 0.31
N TYR A 41 -11.76 -13.01 0.41
CA TYR A 41 -11.96 -14.42 0.09
C TYR A 41 -11.90 -14.65 -1.42
N GLU A 42 -12.62 -13.83 -2.18
CA GLU A 42 -12.63 -13.88 -3.64
C GLU A 42 -11.25 -13.56 -4.23
N LEU A 43 -10.61 -12.47 -3.77
CA LEU A 43 -9.30 -12.08 -4.25
C LEU A 43 -8.22 -13.13 -3.94
N LYS A 44 -8.24 -13.70 -2.73
CA LYS A 44 -7.27 -14.75 -2.35
C LYS A 44 -7.44 -16.01 -3.18
N GLN A 45 -8.67 -16.36 -3.53
CA GLN A 45 -8.95 -17.50 -4.41
C GLN A 45 -8.41 -17.24 -5.81
N TYR A 46 -8.71 -16.07 -6.39
CA TYR A 46 -8.20 -15.66 -7.70
C TYR A 46 -6.66 -15.67 -7.77
N LEU A 47 -5.98 -15.11 -6.76
CA LEU A 47 -4.51 -15.11 -6.71
C LEU A 47 -3.92 -16.51 -6.61
N LYS A 48 -4.59 -17.46 -5.94
CA LYS A 48 -4.13 -18.85 -5.87
C LYS A 48 -4.29 -19.57 -7.21
N GLU A 49 -5.39 -19.32 -7.92
CA GLU A 49 -5.64 -19.88 -9.24
C GLU A 49 -4.58 -19.41 -10.23
N LEU A 50 -4.29 -18.10 -10.26
CA LEU A 50 -3.23 -17.52 -11.09
C LEU A 50 -1.81 -18.08 -10.85
N LEU A 51 -1.52 -18.56 -9.64
CA LEU A 51 -0.19 -19.04 -9.26
C LEU A 51 -0.02 -20.57 -9.39
N ASN A 52 -1.13 -21.29 -9.59
CA ASN A 52 -1.14 -22.75 -9.75
C ASN A 52 -1.19 -23.17 -11.24
N GLU A 53 -1.13 -22.21 -12.15
CA GLU A 53 -0.98 -22.37 -13.61
C GLU A 53 0.48 -22.16 -14.03
#